data_AF-B2MV22-F1
#
_entry.id   AF-B2MV22-F1
#
_cell.length_a   1.000
_cell.length_b   1.000
_cell.length_c   1.000
_cell.angle_alpha   90.00
_cell.angle_beta   90.00
_cell.angle_gamma   90.00
#
_symmetry.space_group_name_H-M   'P 1'
#
loop_
_entity.id
_entity.type
_entity.pdbx_description
1 polymer ?
#
loop_
_entity_poly.entity_id
_entity_poly.type
_entity_poly.pdbx_seq_one_letter_code
_entity_poly.pdbx_strand_id
1 'polypeptide(L)' 'DGFSKLYPTITTIISFLICFYFLSKTMQHLPLNITYASWAGLGLVLTTIVSVLIFKEQINLISIISIILIIFGV' A
#
# COMPACT_ATOMS: atom_id res chain seq x y z
N ASP A 1 -3.68 21.18 -9.27
CA ASP A 1 -3.54 20.53 -10.59
C ASP A 1 -3.19 19.04 -10.56
N GLY A 2 -3.87 18.22 -9.72
CA GLY A 2 -3.61 16.77 -9.61
C GLY A 2 -4.58 15.87 -10.40
N PHE A 3 -5.81 16.37 -10.66
CA PHE A 3 -6.89 15.64 -11.34
C PHE A 3 -7.08 16.06 -12.81
N SER A 4 -6.27 16.98 -13.33
CA SER A 4 -6.42 17.52 -14.70
C SER A 4 -5.80 16.65 -15.80
N LYS A 5 -5.05 15.60 -15.42
CA LYS A 5 -4.50 14.64 -16.38
C LYS A 5 -5.38 13.38 -16.39
N LEU A 6 -6.21 13.25 -17.43
CA LEU A 6 -7.10 12.11 -17.66
C LEU A 6 -6.38 10.75 -17.57
N TYR A 7 -5.15 10.67 -18.09
CA TYR A 7 -4.35 9.44 -18.12
C TYR A 7 -4.03 8.87 -16.73
N PRO A 8 -3.35 9.59 -15.81
CA PRO A 8 -3.08 9.07 -14.47
C PRO A 8 -4.35 8.80 -13.67
N THR A 9 -5.42 9.60 -13.81
CA THR A 9 -6.68 9.36 -13.09
C THR A 9 -7.33 8.02 -13.47
N ILE A 10 -7.37 7.69 -14.77
CA ILE A 10 -7.91 6.41 -15.25
C ILE A 10 -7.06 5.25 -14.74
N THR A 11 -5.73 5.36 -14.79
CA THR A 11 -4.82 4.33 -14.27
C THR A 11 -5.02 4.07 -12.78
N THR A 12 -5.24 5.12 -11.98
CA THR A 12 -5.51 4.97 -10.55
C THR A 12 -6.82 4.22 -10.32
N ILE A 13 -7.89 4.59 -11.03
CA ILE A 13 -9.22 3.95 -10.91
C ILE A 13 -9.14 2.46 -11.27
N ILE A 14 -8.48 2.13 -12.38
CA ILE A 14 -8.32 0.74 -12.83
C ILE A 14 -7.51 -0.07 -11.82
N SER A 15 -6.39 0.48 -11.34
CA SER A 15 -5.56 -0.18 -10.33
C SER A 15 -6.34 -0.40 -9.03
N PHE A 16 -7.15 0.57 -8.62
CA PHE A 16 -7.97 0.46 -7.41
C PHE A 16 -9.02 -0.66 -7.54
N LEU A 17 -9.71 -0.73 -8.68
CA LEU A 17 -10.68 -1.78 -8.97
C LEU A 17 -10.04 -3.18 -8.96
N ILE A 18 -8.87 -3.34 -9.59
CA ILE A 18 -8.13 -4.60 -9.62
C ILE A 18 -7.70 -5.01 -8.20
N CYS A 19 -7.18 -4.06 -7.41
CA CYS A 19 -6.74 -4.32 -6.05
C CYS A 19 -7.92 -4.74 -5.16
N PHE A 20 -9.05 -4.04 -5.24
CA PHE A 20 -10.27 -4.39 -4.50
C PHE A 20 -10.86 -5.73 -4.93
N TYR A 21 -10.79 -6.06 -6.22
CA TYR A 21 -11.26 -7.35 -6.73
C TYR A 21 -10.42 -8.51 -6.16
N PHE A 22 -9.10 -8.38 -6.17
CA PHE A 22 -8.20 -9.37 -5.56
C PHE A 22 -8.42 -9.47 -4.05
N LEU A 23 -8.60 -8.35 -3.35
CA LEU A 23 -8.91 -8.34 -1.92
C LEU A 23 -10.21 -9.09 -1.63
N SER A 24 -11.28 -8.81 -2.41
CA SER A 24 -12.57 -9.48 -2.28
C SER A 24 -12.44 -11.00 -2.47
N LYS A 25 -11.63 -11.45 -3.44
CA LYS A 25 -11.38 -12.86 -3.68
C LYS A 25 -10.60 -13.52 -2.53
N THR A 26 -9.62 -12.82 -1.96
CA THR A 26 -8.84 -13.31 -0.80
C THR A 26 -9.72 -13.44 0.44
N MET A 27 -10.65 -12.51 0.66
CA MET A 27 -11.60 -12.56 1.78
C MET A 27 -12.59 -13.72 1.73
N GLN A 28 -12.83 -14.33 0.55
CA GLN A 28 -13.65 -15.53 0.45
C GLN A 28 -12.94 -16.79 0.96
N HIS A 29 -11.61 -16.78 1.02
CA HIS A 29 -10.80 -17.94 1.40
C HIS A 29 -10.11 -17.78 2.75
N LEU A 30 -9.74 -16.55 3.13
CA LEU A 30 -9.06 -16.25 4.39
C LEU A 30 -9.96 -15.48 5.34
N PRO A 31 -9.80 -15.66 6.66
CA PRO A 31 -10.50 -14.82 7.63
C PRO A 31 -10.13 -13.35 7.43
N LEU A 32 -11.13 -12.49 7.61
CA LEU A 32 -11.03 -11.03 7.48
C LEU A 32 -9.82 -10.44 8.21
N ASN A 33 -9.54 -10.94 9.42
CA ASN A 33 -8.41 -10.48 10.24
C ASN A 33 -7.06 -10.65 9.54
N ILE A 34 -6.78 -11.85 9.01
CA ILE A 34 -5.51 -12.14 8.33
C ILE A 34 -5.40 -11.34 7.02
N THR A 35 -6.52 -11.19 6.30
CA THR A 35 -6.54 -10.45 5.04
C THR A 35 -6.27 -8.95 5.24
N TYR A 36 -6.88 -8.32 6.25
CA TYR A 36 -6.64 -6.91 6.55
C TYR A 36 -5.25 -6.66 7.11
N ALA A 37 -4.75 -7.54 7.99
CA ALA A 37 -3.39 -7.43 8.52
C ALA A 37 -2.35 -7.53 7.40
N SER A 38 -2.46 -8.53 6.52
CA SER A 38 -1.51 -8.67 5.41
C SER A 38 -1.59 -7.50 4.44
N TRP A 39 -2.80 -7.01 4.12
CA TRP A 39 -2.99 -5.89 3.20
C TRP A 39 -2.42 -4.58 3.75
N ALA A 40 -2.63 -4.28 5.03
CA ALA A 40 -2.07 -3.10 5.69
C ALA A 40 -0.54 -3.15 5.72
N GLY A 41 0.05 -4.29 6.12
CA GLY A 41 1.50 -4.48 6.14
C GLY A 41 2.15 -4.36 4.76
N LEU A 42 1.60 -5.06 3.76
CA LEU A 42 2.08 -4.97 2.37
C LEU A 42 1.95 -3.57 1.79
N GLY A 43 0.81 -2.91 2.04
CA GLY A 43 0.56 -1.55 1.58
C GLY A 43 1.62 -0.59 2.11
N LEU A 44 1.92 -0.67 3.41
CA LEU A 44 2.93 0.17 4.06
C LEU A 44 4.35 -0.08 3.54
N VAL A 45 4.74 -1.34 3.33
CA VAL A 45 6.05 -1.69 2.76
C VAL A 45 6.17 -1.16 1.33
N LEU A 46 5.15 -1.36 0.50
CA LEU A 46 5.15 -0.89 -0.88
C LEU A 46 5.17 0.64 -0.97
N THR A 47 4.35 1.34 -0.18
CA THR A 47 4.36 2.81 -0.18
C THR A 47 5.69 3.37 0.32
N THR A 48 6.29 2.74 1.33
CA THR A 48 7.64 3.11 1.80
C THR A 48 8.66 2.98 0.68
N ILE A 49 8.72 1.82 0.01
CA ILE A 49 9.65 1.58 -1.09
C ILE A 49 9.45 2.63 -2.20
N VAL A 50 8.20 2.90 -2.57
CA VAL A 50 7.86 3.91 -3.57
C VAL A 50 8.28 5.31 -3.14
N SER A 51 8.06 5.70 -1.88
CA SER A 51 8.51 6.98 -1.31
C SER A 51 10.02 7.15 -1.48
N VAL A 52 10.79 6.10 -1.21
CA VAL A 52 12.25 6.15 -1.24
C VAL A 52 12.79 6.18 -2.66
N LEU A 53 12.22 5.37 -3.55
CA LEU A 53 12.70 5.26 -4.93
C LEU A 53 12.27 6.45 -5.80
N ILE A 54 11.01 6.88 -5.70
CA ILE A 54 10.44 7.92 -6.57
C ILE A 54 10.64 9.29 -5.96
N PHE A 55 10.31 9.47 -4.68
CA PHE A 55 10.38 10.76 -4.02
C PHE A 55 11.76 11.05 -3.42
N LYS A 56 12.68 10.06 -3.43
CA LYS A 56 14.03 10.17 -2.86
C LYS A 56 14.02 10.73 -1.43
N GLU A 57 12.98 10.39 -0.67
CA GLU A 57 12.88 10.79 0.73
C GLU A 57 14.04 10.18 1.52
N GLN A 58 14.73 11.02 2.29
CA GLN A 58 15.79 10.55 3.17
C GLN A 58 15.15 9.79 4.34
N ILE A 59 15.21 8.46 4.28
CA ILE A 59 14.81 7.65 5.42
C ILE A 59 15.88 7.75 6.50
N ASN A 60 15.51 8.33 7.64
CA ASN A 60 16.34 8.30 8.82
C ASN A 60 16.22 6.94 9.53
N LEU A 61 17.24 6.57 10.32
CA LEU A 61 17.24 5.33 11.11
C LEU A 61 15.99 5.19 11.99
N ILE A 62 15.49 6.31 12.53
CA ILE A 62 14.23 6.36 13.30
C ILE A 62 13.02 5.95 12.45
N SER A 63 12.90 6.43 11.22
CA SER A 63 11.78 6.09 10.33
C SER A 63 11.79 4.59 9.98
N ILE A 64 12.97 3.99 9.77
CA ILE A 64 13.10 2.55 9.54
C ILE A 64 12.60 1.75 10.76
N ILE A 65 13.03 2.14 11.96
CA ILE A 65 12.60 1.48 13.20
C ILE A 65 11.09 1.61 13.39
N SER A 66 10.51 2.78 13.13
CA SER A 66 9.06 3.00 13.18
C SER A 66 8.31 2.11 12.20
N ILE A 67 8.78 1.99 10.97
CA ILE A 67 8.18 1.13 9.93
C ILE A 67 8.23 -0.35 10.35
N ILE A 68 9.37 -0.82 10.85
CA ILE A 68 9.52 -2.20 11.35
C ILE A 68 8.57 -2.45 12.52
N LEU A 69 8.44 -1.49 13.44
CA LEU A 69 7.53 -1.62 14.59
C LEU A 69 6.06 -1.66 14.16
N ILE A 70 5.67 -0.87 13.15
CA ILE A 70 4.32 -0.93 12.58
C ILE A 70 4.07 -2.30 11.94
N ILE A 71 5.04 -2.83 11.19
CA ILE A 71 4.94 -4.15 10.55
C ILE A 71 4.84 -5.27 11.59
N PHE A 72 5.54 -5.16 12.73
CA PHE A 72 5.45 -6.13 13.82
C PHE A 72 4.15 -6.04 14.63
N GLY A 73 3.52 -4.85 14.67
CA GLY A 73 2.28 -4.63 15.41
C GLY A 73 1.01 -5.01 14.63
N VAL A 74 1.10 -5.10 13.31
CA VAL A 74 0.04 -5.56 12.40
C VAL A 74 0.04 -7.08 12.32
#